data_AF-A0A524PCK5-F1
#
_entry.id   AF-A0A524PCK5-F1
#
_cell.length_a   1.000
_cell.length_b   1.000
_cell.length_c   1.000
_cell.angle_alpha   90.00
_cell.angle_beta   90.00
_cell.angle_gamma   90.00
#
_symmetry.space_group_name_H-M   'P 1'
#
loop_
_entity.id
_entity.type
_entity.pdbx_description
1 polymer ?
#
loop_
_entity_poly.entity_id
_entity_poly.type
_entity_poly.pdbx_seq_one_letter_code
_entity_poly.pdbx_strand_id
1 'polypeptide(L)'
;MFKLLASFTLLINFLSSSGIEPSQTSIHQKTIFSSKEISTVQDTLLLNQILYNGRIWTGTYYGVVGTQFMIGPDWLNGDVTMNGTRFNNLPLKYDIYNDELLINYLNKWVLILNREMVDS
;
A
#
# COMPACT_ATOMS: atom_id res chain seq x y z
N MET A 1 -10.23 -9.42 38.75
CA MET A 1 -9.88 -10.85 38.73
C MET A 1 -10.41 -11.47 37.45
N PHE A 2 -9.60 -11.45 36.39
CA PHE A 2 -9.76 -12.27 35.19
C PHE A 2 -8.34 -12.59 34.72
N LYS A 3 -7.96 -13.87 34.84
CA LYS A 3 -6.68 -14.41 34.35
C LYS A 3 -6.92 -14.87 32.92
N LEU A 4 -6.10 -14.42 31.98
CA LEU A 4 -5.93 -15.11 30.70
C LEU A 4 -4.43 -15.18 30.41
N LEU A 5 -3.81 -16.27 30.88
CA LEU A 5 -2.51 -16.73 30.40
C LEU A 5 -2.75 -17.66 29.22
N ALA A 6 -2.05 -17.43 28.12
CA ALA A 6 -1.79 -18.46 27.13
C ALA A 6 -0.37 -18.25 26.58
N SER A 7 0.60 -18.85 27.27
CA SER A 7 1.92 -19.16 26.69
C SER A 7 1.81 -20.51 25.99
N PHE A 8 2.19 -20.58 24.72
CA PHE A 8 2.22 -21.81 23.95
C PHE A 8 3.66 -22.12 23.57
N THR A 9 4.33 -22.96 24.36
CA THR A 9 5.65 -23.50 24.05
C THR A 9 5.44 -24.89 23.47
N LEU A 10 5.77 -25.10 22.19
CA LEU A 10 5.78 -26.43 21.59
C LEU A 10 7.21 -26.97 21.55
N LEU A 11 7.46 -28.02 22.33
CA LEU A 11 8.71 -28.76 22.39
C LEU A 11 8.49 -30.10 21.69
N ILE A 12 9.26 -30.40 20.63
CA ILE A 12 9.33 -31.76 20.07
C ILE A 12 10.81 -32.08 19.82
N ASN A 13 11.31 -33.07 20.57
CA ASN A 13 12.56 -33.79 20.33
C ASN A 13 12.22 -35.25 19.96
N PHE A 14 13.24 -35.97 19.49
CA PHE A 14 13.34 -37.39 19.04
C PHE A 14 13.30 -37.54 17.51
N LEU A 15 14.20 -38.29 16.86
CA LEU A 15 14.89 -39.53 17.25
C LEU A 15 16.25 -39.63 16.51
N SER A 16 17.29 -40.12 17.18
CA SER A 16 18.59 -40.48 16.59
C SER A 16 18.56 -41.84 15.88
N SER A 17 19.19 -41.94 14.70
CA SER A 17 19.61 -43.22 14.10
C SER A 17 20.84 -43.01 13.21
N SER A 18 21.87 -43.80 13.48
CA SER A 18 23.18 -43.84 12.81
C SER A 18 23.17 -44.72 11.56
N GLY A 19 23.84 -44.32 10.49
CA GLY A 19 24.22 -45.22 9.39
C GLY A 19 24.61 -44.49 8.10
N ILE A 20 25.75 -44.87 7.52
CA ILE A 20 26.46 -44.21 6.41
C ILE A 20 25.95 -44.67 5.03
N GLU A 21 25.98 -43.73 4.07
CA GLU A 21 25.67 -43.65 2.61
C GLU A 21 26.19 -44.77 1.65
N PRO A 22 25.97 -44.80 0.29
CA PRO A 22 25.53 -43.73 -0.66
C PRO A 22 24.60 -44.14 -1.86
N SER A 23 24.10 -43.13 -2.61
CA SER A 23 24.14 -42.99 -4.09
C SER A 23 22.95 -42.20 -4.69
N GLN A 24 23.23 -41.56 -5.82
CA GLN A 24 22.60 -40.39 -6.45
C GLN A 24 21.12 -40.61 -6.87
N THR A 25 20.29 -39.55 -6.89
CA THR A 25 19.79 -38.84 -8.11
C THR A 25 18.63 -37.86 -7.78
N SER A 26 18.94 -36.56 -7.88
CA SER A 26 18.14 -35.44 -8.42
C SER A 26 16.76 -34.98 -7.86
N ILE A 27 16.74 -33.66 -7.63
CA ILE A 27 15.65 -32.65 -7.65
C ILE A 27 14.69 -32.58 -6.45
N HIS A 28 15.05 -31.72 -5.48
CA HIS A 28 14.17 -30.67 -4.92
C HIS A 28 15.01 -29.85 -3.92
N GLN A 29 15.83 -28.91 -4.43
CA GLN A 29 16.27 -27.81 -3.59
C GLN A 29 15.05 -26.93 -3.30
N LYS A 30 14.32 -27.25 -2.23
CA LYS A 30 13.55 -26.26 -1.50
C LYS A 30 14.57 -25.34 -0.84
N THR A 31 15.14 -24.45 -1.65
CA THR A 31 16.01 -23.39 -1.16
C THR A 31 15.15 -22.56 -0.23
N ILE A 32 15.45 -22.70 1.06
CA ILE A 32 15.04 -21.81 2.13
C ILE A 32 15.26 -20.40 1.59
N PHE A 33 14.17 -19.65 1.39
CA PHE A 33 14.22 -18.26 0.99
C PHE A 33 15.08 -17.54 2.02
N SER A 34 16.33 -17.30 1.60
CA SER A 34 17.35 -16.58 2.33
C SER A 34 16.76 -15.24 2.73
N SER A 35 16.62 -15.05 4.05
CA SER A 35 16.19 -13.82 4.71
C SER A 35 17.26 -12.72 4.56
N LYS A 36 17.62 -12.41 3.32
CA LYS A 36 18.69 -11.49 2.98
C LYS A 36 18.21 -10.63 1.82
N GLU A 37 17.33 -9.68 2.16
CA GLU A 37 17.26 -8.30 1.67
C GLU A 37 16.10 -7.62 2.41
N ILE A 38 16.34 -7.16 3.64
CA ILE A 38 15.41 -6.29 4.35
C ILE A 38 16.11 -4.95 4.54
N SER A 39 15.37 -3.89 4.25
CA SER A 39 15.62 -2.47 4.52
C SER A 39 16.43 -1.69 3.46
N THR A 40 15.71 -1.06 2.52
CA THR A 40 15.89 0.36 2.08
C THR A 40 15.04 0.68 0.85
N VAL A 41 14.68 -0.31 0.03
CA VAL A 41 13.56 -0.19 -0.91
C VAL A 41 12.29 -0.39 -0.08
N GLN A 42 11.81 0.67 0.56
CA GLN A 42 10.40 0.74 0.95
C GLN A 42 9.63 0.34 -0.31
N ASP A 43 8.88 -0.76 -0.27
CA ASP A 43 8.30 -1.37 -1.47
C ASP A 43 7.45 -0.33 -2.21
N THR A 44 7.99 0.22 -3.31
CA THR A 44 7.34 1.28 -4.08
C THR A 44 5.97 0.82 -4.57
N LEU A 45 5.79 -0.49 -4.77
CA LEU A 45 4.50 -1.08 -5.11
C LEU A 45 3.50 -0.90 -3.96
N LEU A 46 3.91 -1.19 -2.72
CA LEU A 46 3.08 -1.00 -1.54
C LEU A 46 2.69 0.46 -1.36
N LEU A 47 3.65 1.39 -1.48
CA LEU A 47 3.36 2.83 -1.38
C LEU A 47 2.38 3.30 -2.47
N ASN A 48 2.56 2.81 -3.70
CA ASN A 48 1.65 3.12 -4.80
C ASN A 48 0.25 2.53 -4.56
N GLN A 49 0.15 1.34 -3.98
CA GLN A 49 -1.14 0.76 -3.60
C GLN A 49 -1.82 1.57 -2.50
N ILE A 50 -1.05 2.10 -1.54
CA ILE A 50 -1.60 2.98 -0.52
C ILE A 50 -2.14 4.24 -1.19
N LEU A 51 -1.33 4.97 -1.96
CA LEU A 51 -1.69 6.28 -2.51
C LEU A 51 -2.73 6.22 -3.64
N TYR A 52 -2.63 5.25 -4.55
CA TYR A 52 -3.38 5.24 -5.81
C TYR A 52 -4.49 4.20 -5.86
N ASN A 53 -4.95 3.65 -4.73
CA ASN A 53 -6.15 2.78 -4.67
C ASN A 53 -7.48 3.56 -4.75
N GLY A 54 -7.52 4.55 -5.63
CA GLY A 54 -8.68 5.38 -5.89
C GLY A 54 -9.59 4.86 -6.99
N ARG A 55 -10.52 5.70 -7.41
CA ARG A 55 -11.35 5.50 -8.62
C ARG A 55 -11.02 6.56 -9.67
N ILE A 56 -11.19 6.23 -10.94
CA ILE A 56 -10.97 7.20 -12.03
C ILE A 56 -12.06 8.28 -11.96
N TRP A 57 -11.64 9.55 -12.05
CA TRP A 57 -12.54 10.69 -12.20
C TRP A 57 -12.89 10.89 -13.67
N THR A 58 -14.18 11.08 -13.97
CA THR A 58 -14.67 11.10 -15.37
C THR A 58 -15.22 12.44 -15.84
N GLY A 59 -15.11 13.52 -15.05
CA GLY A 59 -15.53 14.86 -15.45
C GLY A 59 -17.00 14.94 -15.86
N THR A 60 -17.88 15.20 -14.90
CA THR A 60 -19.34 15.10 -15.09
C THR A 60 -20.02 16.35 -15.63
N TYR A 61 -19.39 17.53 -15.56
CA TYR A 61 -20.05 18.80 -15.86
C TYR A 61 -19.50 19.45 -17.13
N TYR A 62 -20.09 19.07 -18.27
CA TYR A 62 -19.82 19.71 -19.56
C TYR A 62 -20.71 20.95 -19.75
N GLY A 63 -20.12 22.06 -20.21
CA GLY A 63 -20.87 23.28 -20.55
C GLY A 63 -21.29 24.16 -19.37
N VAL A 64 -20.85 23.85 -18.16
CA VAL A 64 -21.06 24.71 -16.98
C VAL A 64 -19.96 25.78 -16.92
N VAL A 65 -20.35 27.03 -16.66
CA VAL A 65 -19.42 28.13 -16.42
C VAL A 65 -19.03 28.15 -14.95
N GLY A 66 -17.72 28.16 -14.68
CA GLY A 66 -17.16 28.11 -13.33
C GLY A 66 -16.36 26.85 -13.08
N THR A 67 -16.16 26.51 -11.81
CA THR A 67 -15.36 25.35 -11.42
C THR A 67 -15.94 24.69 -10.17
N GLN A 68 -15.93 23.36 -10.14
CA GLN A 68 -16.31 22.55 -8.97
C GLN A 68 -15.20 22.46 -7.92
N PHE A 69 -14.05 23.08 -8.19
CA PHE A 69 -12.85 22.93 -7.38
C PHE A 69 -12.67 24.11 -6.43
N MET A 70 -12.20 23.82 -5.22
CA MET A 70 -12.13 24.80 -4.12
C MET A 70 -11.41 26.10 -4.47
N ILE A 71 -10.25 25.99 -5.14
CA ILE A 71 -9.38 27.13 -5.42
C ILE A 71 -9.41 27.51 -6.91
N GLY A 72 -9.66 26.56 -7.80
CA GLY A 72 -9.67 26.80 -9.23
C GLY A 72 -9.42 25.56 -10.07
N PRO A 73 -9.32 25.72 -11.40
CA PRO A 73 -9.05 24.63 -12.33
C PRO A 73 -7.61 24.10 -12.25
N ASP A 74 -6.70 24.76 -11.53
CA ASP A 74 -5.30 24.36 -11.45
C ASP A 74 -5.05 23.29 -10.38
N TRP A 75 -3.97 22.54 -10.57
CA TRP A 75 -3.47 21.58 -9.57
C TRP A 75 -2.61 22.31 -8.54
N LEU A 76 -2.77 21.95 -7.28
CA LEU A 76 -1.99 22.52 -6.19
C LEU A 76 -1.11 21.46 -5.57
N ASN A 77 0.16 21.78 -5.34
CA ASN A 77 1.04 20.89 -4.60
C ASN A 77 0.65 20.90 -3.14
N GLY A 78 0.39 19.72 -2.59
CA GLY A 78 0.05 19.54 -1.19
C GLY A 78 0.49 18.20 -0.66
N ASP A 79 0.31 18.03 0.64
CA ASP A 79 0.67 16.80 1.34
C ASP A 79 -0.61 16.07 1.78
N VAL A 80 -0.58 14.74 1.75
CA VAL A 80 -1.66 13.89 2.27
C VAL A 80 -1.04 12.82 3.15
N THR A 81 -1.62 12.59 4.30
CA THR A 81 -1.31 11.42 5.11
C THR A 81 -2.38 10.37 4.83
N MET A 82 -1.95 9.20 4.36
CA MET A 82 -2.86 8.09 4.10
C MET A 82 -2.42 6.85 4.86
N ASN A 83 -3.30 6.33 5.72
CA ASN A 83 -3.06 5.15 6.54
C ASN A 83 -1.74 5.25 7.32
N GLY A 84 -1.51 6.40 7.97
CA GLY A 84 -0.29 6.73 8.71
C GLY A 84 0.94 7.04 7.84
N THR A 85 0.84 6.98 6.51
CA THR A 85 1.95 7.26 5.59
C THR A 85 1.80 8.64 4.97
N ARG A 86 2.78 9.53 5.18
CA ARG A 86 2.77 10.89 4.62
C ARG A 86 3.37 10.91 3.22
N PHE A 87 2.61 11.44 2.28
CA PHE A 87 3.02 11.71 0.90
C PHE A 87 3.08 13.23 0.70
N ASN A 88 4.21 13.72 0.17
CA ASN A 88 4.46 15.15 0.07
C ASN A 88 4.48 15.62 -1.38
N ASN A 89 4.18 16.89 -1.58
CA ASN A 89 4.27 17.57 -2.88
C ASN A 89 3.50 16.83 -3.99
N LEU A 90 2.29 16.37 -3.67
CA LEU A 90 1.38 15.72 -4.59
C LEU A 90 0.56 16.78 -5.34
N PRO A 91 0.31 16.61 -6.65
CA PRO A 91 -0.59 17.48 -7.41
C PRO A 91 -2.04 17.14 -7.07
N LEU A 92 -2.62 17.93 -6.17
CA LEU A 92 -3.94 17.71 -5.60
C LEU A 92 -4.96 18.76 -6.02
N LYS A 93 -6.21 18.39 -5.91
CA LYS A 93 -7.35 19.28 -6.16
C LYS A 93 -8.55 18.79 -5.37
N TYR A 94 -9.23 19.71 -4.70
CA TYR A 94 -10.42 19.36 -3.92
C TYR A 94 -11.67 19.78 -4.69
N ASP A 95 -12.52 18.79 -5.00
CA ASP A 95 -13.84 18.97 -5.56
C ASP A 95 -14.83 19.23 -4.42
N ILE A 96 -15.23 20.50 -4.28
CA ILE A 96 -16.14 20.95 -3.22
C ILE A 96 -17.58 20.51 -3.45
N TYR A 97 -17.93 20.14 -4.68
CA TYR A 97 -19.29 19.72 -5.00
C TYR A 97 -19.53 18.28 -4.55
N ASN A 98 -18.55 17.41 -4.75
CA ASN A 98 -18.65 15.98 -4.40
C ASN A 98 -17.97 15.60 -3.08
N ASP A 99 -17.28 16.54 -2.40
CA ASP A 99 -16.42 16.25 -1.24
C ASP A 99 -15.36 15.18 -1.59
N GLU A 100 -14.63 15.42 -2.68
CA GLU A 100 -13.65 14.48 -3.23
C GLU A 100 -12.27 15.12 -3.35
N LEU A 101 -11.25 14.40 -2.87
CA LEU A 101 -9.85 14.78 -3.09
C LEU A 101 -9.33 14.06 -4.34
N LEU A 102 -8.90 14.85 -5.31
CA LEU A 102 -8.37 14.38 -6.59
C LEU A 102 -6.84 14.45 -6.59
N ILE A 103 -6.22 13.51 -7.31
CA ILE A 103 -4.79 13.50 -7.61
C ILE A 103 -4.56 13.29 -9.10
N ASN A 104 -3.53 13.96 -9.64
CA ASN A 104 -3.05 13.69 -10.98
C ASN A 104 -1.97 12.59 -10.97
N TYR A 105 -2.32 11.40 -11.47
CA TYR A 105 -1.39 10.29 -11.60
C TYR A 105 -0.61 10.40 -12.91
N LEU A 106 0.68 10.78 -12.79
CA LEU A 106 1.67 10.78 -13.88
C LEU A 106 1.20 11.51 -15.16
N ASN A 107 0.35 12.53 -15.05
CA ASN A 107 -0.25 13.24 -16.18
C ASN A 107 -1.05 12.34 -17.15
N LYS A 108 -1.49 11.17 -16.68
CA LYS A 108 -2.28 10.20 -17.47
C LYS A 108 -3.72 10.13 -17.01
N TRP A 109 -3.92 9.98 -15.71
CA TRP A 109 -5.25 9.75 -15.12
C TRP A 109 -5.46 10.69 -13.95
N VAL A 110 -6.71 11.15 -13.81
CA VAL A 110 -7.16 11.81 -12.59
C VAL A 110 -7.84 10.75 -11.73
N LEU A 111 -7.36 10.59 -10.50
CA LEU A 111 -7.93 9.65 -9.54
C LEU A 111 -8.59 10.43 -8.41
N ILE A 112 -9.74 9.94 -7.97
CA ILE A 112 -10.33 10.30 -6.68
C ILE A 112 -9.67 9.42 -5.63
N LEU A 113 -9.00 10.03 -4.65
CA LEU A 113 -8.36 9.33 -3.55
C LEU A 113 -9.39 8.59 -2.68
N ASN A 114 -8.96 7.47 -2.09
CA ASN A 114 -9.81 6.71 -1.18
C ASN A 114 -9.93 7.43 0.17
N ARG A 115 -11.11 8.02 0.44
CA ARG A 115 -11.36 8.81 1.66
C ARG A 115 -11.17 8.01 2.95
N GLU A 116 -11.44 6.71 2.94
CA GLU A 116 -11.33 5.84 4.13
C GLU A 116 -9.87 5.63 4.56
N MET A 117 -8.93 6.01 3.69
CA MET A 117 -7.51 5.94 3.98
C MET A 117 -6.89 7.30 4.27
N VAL A 118 -7.60 8.41 4.05
CA VAL A 118 -7.08 9.74 4.34
C VAL A 118 -7.20 10.01 5.84
N ASP A 119 -6.07 10.31 6.47
CA ASP A 119 -6.05 10.61 7.90
C ASP A 119 -6.61 12.02 8.16
N SER A 120 -7.39 12.16 9.25
CA SER A 120 -8.05 13.41 9.68
C SER A 120 -7.18 14.30 10.56
#